data_AF-A0A9D7ES68-F1
#
_entry.id   AF-A0A9D7ES68-F1
#
_cell.length_a   1.000
_cell.length_b   1.000
_cell.length_c   1.000
_cell.angle_alpha   90.00
_cell.angle_beta   90.00
_cell.angle_gamma   90.00
#
_symmetry.space_group_name_H-M   'P 1'
#
loop_
_entity.id
_entity.type
_entity.pdbx_description
1 polymer ?
#
loop_
_entity_poly.entity_id
_entity_poly.type
_entity_poly.pdbx_seq_one_letter_code
_entity_poly.pdbx_strand_id
1 'polypeptide(L)'
;MKCFFIIKMLLLLSFFLGCTTSDQAILQTKTKCYAGKLIDLKKSEIYNEVMEKFVDTFKVMKSDKRYFGVSEVVSNKIDEAIFFNEGQSECLLIVLQKNNYGLVFGSARIIRGEQNSGRWIFKPSIEYTYSKDYFEKYPDNNFDNISELACYSVLTDGEVKKRSCEIDEKYWFEELKR
;
A
#
# COMPACT_ATOMS: atom_id res chain seq x y z
N MET A 1 54.98 -30.41 -5.85
CA MET A 1 54.03 -30.02 -4.78
C MET A 1 53.90 -28.50 -4.80
N LYS A 2 52.68 -27.95 -4.63
CA LYS A 2 52.32 -26.51 -4.64
C LYS A 2 51.88 -25.93 -6.00
N CYS A 3 50.73 -26.35 -6.52
CA CYS A 3 49.97 -25.54 -7.50
C CYS A 3 48.49 -25.92 -7.60
N PHE A 4 47.87 -26.41 -6.52
CA PHE A 4 46.47 -26.90 -6.56
C PHE A 4 45.54 -26.31 -5.49
N PHE A 5 46.01 -25.37 -4.66
CA PHE A 5 45.24 -24.91 -3.49
C PHE A 5 44.65 -23.49 -3.60
N ILE A 6 44.99 -22.71 -4.63
CA ILE A 6 44.56 -21.30 -4.71
C ILE A 6 43.24 -21.14 -5.50
N ILE A 7 42.92 -22.06 -6.41
CA ILE A 7 41.73 -21.93 -7.29
C ILE A 7 40.42 -22.21 -6.56
N LYS A 8 40.42 -23.01 -5.48
CA LYS A 8 39.20 -23.30 -4.69
C LYS A 8 38.76 -22.15 -3.78
N MET A 9 39.64 -21.18 -3.49
CA MET A 9 39.33 -20.06 -2.60
C MET A 9 38.73 -18.85 -3.35
N LEU A 10 38.92 -18.75 -4.68
CA LEU A 10 38.32 -17.67 -5.48
C LEU A 10 36.85 -17.93 -5.86
N LEU A 11 36.41 -19.19 -5.88
CA LEU A 11 35.02 -19.56 -6.19
C LEU A 11 34.05 -19.40 -5.00
N LEU A 12 34.57 -19.20 -3.78
CA LEU A 12 33.76 -18.94 -2.59
C LEU A 12 33.60 -17.44 -2.29
N LEU A 13 34.40 -16.56 -2.92
CA LEU A 13 34.27 -15.11 -2.75
C LEU A 13 33.23 -14.45 -3.68
N SER A 14 32.78 -15.14 -4.74
CA SER A 14 31.74 -14.61 -5.64
C SER A 14 30.31 -14.76 -5.10
N PHE A 15 30.11 -15.49 -3.99
CA PHE A 15 28.79 -15.63 -3.35
C PHE A 15 28.47 -14.54 -2.31
N PHE A 16 29.40 -13.61 -2.04
CA PHE A 16 29.18 -12.43 -1.21
C PHE A 16 29.08 -11.13 -2.02
N LEU A 17 28.67 -11.21 -3.29
CA LEU A 17 27.99 -10.08 -3.92
C LEU A 17 26.62 -9.97 -3.24
N GLY A 18 26.59 -9.24 -2.13
CA GLY A 18 25.37 -8.91 -1.43
C GLY A 18 24.35 -8.39 -2.42
N CYS A 19 23.27 -9.14 -2.59
CA CYS A 19 22.04 -8.63 -3.19
C CYS A 19 21.50 -7.55 -2.27
N THR A 20 22.06 -6.34 -2.36
CA THR A 20 21.38 -5.13 -1.94
C THR A 20 20.21 -4.96 -2.92
N THR A 21 19.10 -5.61 -2.59
CA THR A 21 17.86 -5.41 -3.32
C THR A 21 17.50 -3.96 -3.03
N SER A 22 17.65 -3.07 -4.02
CA SER A 22 17.32 -1.66 -3.83
C SER A 22 15.85 -1.54 -3.41
N ASP A 23 15.52 -0.52 -2.62
CA ASP A 23 14.13 -0.26 -2.21
C ASP A 23 13.17 -0.20 -3.40
N GLN A 24 13.67 0.22 -4.56
CA GLN A 24 12.96 0.24 -5.82
C GLN A 24 12.63 -1.15 -6.37
N ALA A 25 13.56 -2.11 -6.26
CA ALA A 25 13.30 -3.49 -6.65
C ALA A 25 12.29 -4.15 -5.70
N ILE A 26 12.33 -3.83 -4.40
CA ILE A 26 11.34 -4.28 -3.42
C ILE A 26 9.96 -3.70 -3.74
N LEU A 27 9.89 -2.40 -4.04
CA LEU A 27 8.67 -1.70 -4.43
C LEU A 27 8.04 -2.38 -5.64
N GLN A 28 8.76 -2.47 -6.76
CA GLN A 28 8.23 -3.06 -7.98
C GLN A 28 7.80 -4.52 -7.79
N THR A 29 8.53 -5.30 -7.00
CA THR A 29 8.20 -6.71 -6.77
C THR A 29 6.90 -6.84 -5.97
N LYS A 30 6.77 -6.08 -4.87
CA LYS A 30 5.59 -6.14 -3.99
C LYS A 30 4.36 -5.55 -4.68
N THR A 31 4.46 -4.38 -5.32
CA THR A 31 3.33 -3.74 -6.01
C THR A 31 2.85 -4.58 -7.19
N LYS A 32 3.77 -5.13 -8.00
CA LYS A 32 3.41 -6.01 -9.13
C LYS A 32 2.77 -7.33 -8.67
N CYS A 33 3.29 -7.93 -7.61
CA CYS A 33 2.67 -9.12 -7.00
C CYS A 33 1.24 -8.83 -6.58
N TYR A 34 1.03 -7.71 -5.86
CA TYR A 34 -0.29 -7.34 -5.36
C TYR A 34 -1.26 -7.02 -6.50
N ALA A 35 -0.81 -6.35 -7.55
CA ALA A 35 -1.62 -6.08 -8.74
C ALA A 35 -2.18 -7.38 -9.36
N GLY A 36 -1.39 -8.46 -9.38
CA GLY A 36 -1.87 -9.79 -9.79
C GLY A 36 -2.96 -10.32 -8.87
N LYS A 37 -2.76 -10.28 -7.55
CA LYS A 37 -3.75 -10.70 -6.54
C LYS A 37 -5.04 -9.89 -6.64
N LEU A 38 -4.94 -8.58 -6.89
CA LEU A 38 -6.08 -7.68 -7.00
C LEU A 38 -7.00 -8.04 -8.18
N ILE A 39 -6.45 -8.50 -9.30
CA ILE A 39 -7.25 -8.96 -10.46
C ILE A 39 -8.18 -10.10 -10.05
N ASP A 40 -7.71 -11.04 -9.24
CA ASP A 40 -8.53 -12.15 -8.75
C ASP A 40 -9.46 -11.72 -7.63
N LEU A 41 -9.00 -10.84 -6.74
CA LEU A 41 -9.82 -10.29 -5.67
C LEU A 41 -11.06 -9.56 -6.20
N LYS A 42 -10.92 -8.78 -7.28
CA LYS A 42 -12.03 -8.08 -7.96
C LYS A 42 -13.15 -9.00 -8.45
N LYS A 43 -12.88 -10.29 -8.63
CA LYS A 43 -13.87 -11.29 -9.03
C LYS A 43 -14.64 -11.87 -7.85
N SER A 44 -14.18 -11.63 -6.62
CA SER A 44 -14.81 -12.16 -5.40
C SER A 44 -16.05 -11.35 -5.01
N GLU A 45 -17.04 -12.02 -4.40
CA GLU A 45 -18.25 -11.35 -3.90
C GLU A 45 -17.92 -10.35 -2.79
N ILE A 46 -17.02 -10.73 -1.87
CA ILE A 46 -16.65 -9.89 -0.72
C ILE A 46 -15.99 -8.58 -1.15
N TYR A 47 -15.17 -8.58 -2.19
CA TYR A 47 -14.59 -7.35 -2.74
C TYR A 47 -15.68 -6.41 -3.24
N ASN A 48 -16.62 -6.93 -4.03
CA ASN A 48 -17.70 -6.15 -4.62
C ASN A 48 -18.62 -5.58 -3.54
N GLU A 49 -18.97 -6.39 -2.54
CA GLU A 49 -19.73 -5.96 -1.37
C GLU A 49 -19.03 -4.81 -0.65
N VAL A 50 -17.76 -4.99 -0.27
CA VAL A 50 -16.99 -3.97 0.47
C VAL A 50 -16.86 -2.68 -0.33
N MET A 51 -16.53 -2.75 -1.62
CA MET A 51 -16.40 -1.57 -2.47
C MET A 51 -17.72 -0.82 -2.63
N GLU A 52 -18.83 -1.52 -2.84
CA GLU A 52 -20.15 -0.90 -2.93
C GLU A 52 -20.49 -0.14 -1.63
N LYS A 53 -20.35 -0.81 -0.48
CA LYS A 53 -20.63 -0.19 0.83
C LYS A 53 -19.70 0.95 1.14
N PHE A 54 -18.42 0.84 0.76
CA PHE A 54 -17.47 1.91 0.97
C PHE A 54 -17.74 3.11 0.06
N VAL A 55 -18.09 2.91 -1.21
CA VAL A 55 -18.48 4.00 -2.13
C VAL A 55 -19.62 4.82 -1.55
N ASP A 56 -20.65 4.16 -1.01
CA ASP A 56 -21.78 4.84 -0.38
C ASP A 56 -21.38 5.58 0.90
N THR A 57 -20.56 4.94 1.75
CA THR A 57 -20.07 5.56 2.99
C THR A 57 -19.17 6.77 2.69
N PHE A 58 -18.33 6.66 1.66
CA PHE A 58 -17.38 7.69 1.26
C PHE A 58 -18.07 8.97 0.76
N LYS A 59 -19.25 8.87 0.14
CA LYS A 59 -20.06 10.04 -0.26
C LYS A 59 -20.32 10.97 0.93
N VAL A 60 -20.50 10.41 2.12
CA VAL A 60 -20.69 11.16 3.37
C VAL A 60 -19.34 11.52 3.99
N MET A 61 -18.44 10.54 4.14
CA MET A 61 -17.15 10.74 4.82
C MET A 61 -16.31 11.87 4.20
N LYS A 62 -16.30 11.99 2.86
CA LYS A 62 -15.50 13.00 2.14
C LYS A 62 -15.85 14.45 2.48
N SER A 63 -16.96 14.69 3.17
CA SER A 63 -17.33 16.02 3.67
C SER A 63 -16.57 16.44 4.94
N ASP A 64 -15.95 15.48 5.65
CA ASP A 64 -15.14 15.77 6.83
C ASP A 64 -13.77 16.33 6.40
N LYS A 65 -13.68 17.66 6.43
CA LYS A 65 -12.49 18.42 6.04
C LYS A 65 -11.24 18.07 6.86
N ARG A 66 -11.41 17.50 8.06
CA ARG A 66 -10.28 17.08 8.92
C ARG A 66 -9.52 15.90 8.30
N TYR A 67 -10.20 15.03 7.57
CA TYR A 67 -9.62 13.84 6.98
C TYR A 67 -9.41 13.96 5.47
N PHE A 68 -10.32 14.65 4.77
CA PHE A 68 -10.37 14.67 3.30
C PHE A 68 -10.08 16.03 2.67
N GLY A 69 -9.75 17.03 3.51
CA GLY A 69 -9.49 18.39 3.06
C GLY A 69 -10.73 19.09 2.51
N VAL A 70 -10.50 20.23 1.88
CA VAL A 70 -11.54 21.05 1.23
C VAL A 70 -11.52 20.72 -0.27
N SER A 71 -12.67 20.39 -0.86
CA SER A 71 -12.80 19.88 -2.24
C SER A 71 -12.20 20.80 -3.31
N GLU A 72 -12.17 22.09 -3.04
CA GLU A 72 -11.62 23.13 -3.90
C GLU A 72 -10.08 23.03 -4.00
N VAL A 73 -9.46 22.49 -2.95
CA VAL A 73 -8.00 22.38 -2.79
C VAL A 73 -7.51 20.94 -2.98
N VAL A 74 -8.33 19.97 -2.58
CA VAL A 74 -7.97 18.56 -2.54
C VAL A 74 -8.97 17.73 -3.34
N SER A 75 -8.46 17.10 -4.39
CA SER A 75 -9.18 16.08 -5.15
C SER A 75 -9.02 14.73 -4.45
N ASN A 76 -10.11 14.02 -4.21
CA ASN A 76 -10.09 12.70 -3.58
C ASN A 76 -10.58 11.62 -4.57
N LYS A 77 -9.96 10.42 -4.53
CA LYS A 77 -10.36 9.24 -5.32
C LYS A 77 -10.26 8.00 -4.45
N ILE A 78 -11.28 7.13 -4.48
CA ILE A 78 -11.20 5.80 -3.87
C ILE A 78 -10.26 4.94 -4.74
N ASP A 79 -9.25 4.35 -4.12
CA ASP A 79 -8.39 3.38 -4.78
C ASP A 79 -9.09 2.03 -4.93
N GLU A 80 -8.67 1.25 -5.92
CA GLU A 80 -9.23 -0.09 -6.13
C GLU A 80 -8.58 -1.15 -5.22
N ALA A 81 -7.43 -0.86 -4.61
CA ALA A 81 -6.75 -1.76 -3.70
C ALA A 81 -7.54 -1.93 -2.39
N ILE A 82 -7.72 -3.20 -2.00
CA ILE A 82 -8.26 -3.61 -0.70
C ILE A 82 -7.40 -4.71 -0.10
N PHE A 83 -6.97 -4.52 1.14
CA PHE A 83 -6.16 -5.51 1.86
C PHE A 83 -7.01 -6.12 2.96
N PHE A 84 -7.44 -7.36 2.75
CA PHE A 84 -8.17 -8.13 3.76
C PHE A 84 -7.21 -8.78 4.76
N ASN A 85 -7.68 -8.97 6.00
CA ASN A 85 -7.07 -9.93 6.91
C ASN A 85 -7.38 -11.38 6.49
N GLU A 86 -6.74 -12.36 7.10
CA GLU A 86 -6.87 -13.79 6.77
C GLU A 86 -8.34 -14.26 6.83
N GLY A 87 -9.09 -13.77 7.82
CA GLY A 87 -10.50 -14.10 8.02
C GLY A 87 -11.49 -13.28 7.18
N GLN A 88 -11.02 -12.31 6.39
CA GLN A 88 -11.82 -11.36 5.60
C GLN A 88 -12.89 -10.58 6.39
N SER A 89 -12.79 -10.54 7.72
CA SER A 89 -13.66 -9.78 8.62
C SER A 89 -13.21 -8.33 8.79
N GLU A 90 -11.96 -8.04 8.41
CA GLU A 90 -11.38 -6.70 8.41
C GLU A 90 -10.70 -6.42 7.07
N CYS A 91 -10.67 -5.15 6.70
CA CYS A 91 -9.94 -4.72 5.50
C CYS A 91 -9.34 -3.32 5.65
N LEU A 92 -8.35 -3.04 4.81
CA LEU A 92 -7.82 -1.70 4.57
C LEU A 92 -8.24 -1.27 3.17
N LEU A 93 -8.82 -0.08 3.07
CA LEU A 93 -9.06 0.62 1.82
C LEU A 93 -8.20 1.87 1.77
N ILE A 94 -7.95 2.37 0.57
CA ILE A 94 -7.14 3.56 0.34
C ILE A 94 -8.01 4.64 -0.30
N VAL A 95 -7.95 5.85 0.26
CA VAL A 95 -8.45 7.07 -0.40
C VAL A 95 -7.26 7.92 -0.78
N LEU A 96 -7.07 8.12 -2.08
CA LEU A 96 -6.02 8.94 -2.65
C LEU A 96 -6.42 10.41 -2.61
N GLN A 97 -5.47 11.27 -2.28
CA GLN A 97 -5.67 12.70 -2.15
C GLN A 97 -4.60 13.43 -2.97
N LYS A 98 -5.05 14.31 -3.86
CA LYS A 98 -4.19 15.14 -4.69
C LYS A 98 -4.45 16.60 -4.42
N ASN A 99 -3.40 17.34 -4.06
CA ASN A 99 -3.48 18.78 -3.89
C ASN A 99 -3.42 19.49 -5.25
N ASN A 100 -4.37 20.39 -5.50
CA ASN A 100 -4.49 21.10 -6.77
C ASN A 100 -3.45 22.22 -6.95
N TYR A 101 -2.68 22.58 -5.90
CA TYR A 101 -1.75 23.72 -5.88
C TYR A 101 -0.26 23.34 -5.79
N GLY A 102 0.10 22.05 -5.90
CA GLY A 102 1.49 21.62 -6.15
C GLY A 102 2.49 21.73 -4.98
N LEU A 103 2.03 21.91 -3.74
CA LEU A 103 2.91 21.99 -2.57
C LEU A 103 3.44 20.61 -2.11
N VAL A 104 2.67 19.55 -2.35
CA VAL A 104 2.99 18.14 -2.05
C VAL A 104 2.67 17.28 -3.28
N PHE A 105 3.32 16.12 -3.45
CA PHE A 105 2.97 15.19 -4.51
C PHE A 105 1.54 14.70 -4.26
N GLY A 106 1.29 13.99 -3.17
CA GLY A 106 -0.06 13.64 -2.77
C GLY A 106 -0.05 12.99 -1.42
N SER A 107 -1.23 12.54 -0.99
CA SER A 107 -1.35 11.70 0.18
C SER A 107 -2.32 10.55 -0.06
N ALA A 108 -2.25 9.57 0.81
CA ALA A 108 -3.17 8.44 0.85
C ALA A 108 -3.67 8.26 2.28
N ARG A 109 -4.98 8.39 2.46
CA ARG A 109 -5.65 8.09 3.72
C ARG A 109 -6.02 6.61 3.73
N ILE A 110 -5.53 5.89 4.73
CA ILE A 110 -5.97 4.52 4.98
C ILE A 110 -7.31 4.55 5.70
N ILE A 111 -8.25 3.74 5.23
CA ILE A 111 -9.56 3.54 5.83
C ILE A 111 -9.62 2.09 6.31
N ARG A 112 -9.88 1.89 7.60
CA ARG A 112 -10.10 0.55 8.14
C ARG A 112 -11.58 0.20 8.03
N GLY A 113 -11.87 -0.93 7.41
CA GLY A 113 -13.18 -1.58 7.39
C GLY A 113 -13.22 -2.74 8.38
N GLU A 114 -14.31 -2.86 9.12
CA GLU A 114 -14.55 -3.98 10.03
C GLU A 114 -16.00 -4.46 9.87
N GLN A 115 -16.18 -5.78 9.76
CA GLN A 115 -17.50 -6.39 9.75
C GLN A 115 -18.02 -6.54 11.18
N ASN A 116 -19.11 -5.84 11.50
CA ASN A 116 -19.76 -5.91 12.79
C ASN A 116 -21.27 -6.14 12.61
N SER A 117 -21.79 -7.21 13.21
CA SER A 117 -23.21 -7.56 13.15
C SER A 117 -23.77 -7.63 11.72
N GLY A 118 -22.97 -8.19 10.80
CA GLY A 118 -23.33 -8.34 9.38
C GLY A 118 -23.28 -7.03 8.57
N ARG A 119 -22.63 -5.98 9.08
CA ARG A 119 -22.46 -4.71 8.37
C ARG A 119 -21.00 -4.26 8.39
N TRP A 120 -20.55 -3.70 7.28
CA TRP A 120 -19.25 -3.05 7.21
C TRP A 120 -19.28 -1.67 7.85
N ILE A 121 -18.33 -1.42 8.75
CA ILE A 121 -18.11 -0.13 9.39
C ILE A 121 -16.74 0.39 8.95
N PHE A 122 -16.70 1.60 8.40
CA PHE A 122 -15.48 2.21 7.89
C PHE A 122 -15.03 3.38 8.76
N LYS A 123 -13.74 3.43 9.10
CA LYS A 123 -13.15 4.48 9.94
C LYS A 123 -11.87 5.02 9.30
N PRO A 124 -11.69 6.35 9.21
CA PRO A 124 -10.41 6.93 8.83
C PRO A 124 -9.31 6.51 9.80
N SER A 125 -8.14 6.21 9.27
CA SER A 125 -6.94 5.88 10.02
C SER A 125 -5.80 6.84 9.62
N ILE A 126 -4.57 6.32 9.58
CA ILE A 126 -3.36 7.05 9.23
C ILE A 126 -3.40 7.61 7.81
N GLU A 127 -2.58 8.63 7.58
CA GLU A 127 -2.33 9.23 6.28
C GLU A 127 -0.85 9.20 5.96
N TYR A 128 -0.53 8.73 4.77
CA TYR A 128 0.80 8.85 4.19
C TYR A 128 0.85 10.09 3.33
N THR A 129 1.78 11.01 3.63
CA THR A 129 2.08 12.14 2.74
C THR A 129 3.37 11.82 1.98
N TYR A 130 3.31 11.90 0.66
CA TYR A 130 4.46 11.61 -0.20
C TYR A 130 5.24 12.90 -0.48
N SER A 131 6.52 12.91 -0.08
CA SER A 131 7.43 14.04 -0.25
C SER A 131 7.74 14.28 -1.72
N LYS A 132 8.36 15.43 -2.00
CA LYS A 132 8.78 15.77 -3.35
C LYS A 132 9.90 14.86 -3.88
N ASP A 133 10.61 14.14 -3.02
CA ASP A 133 11.73 13.28 -3.46
C ASP A 133 11.23 12.07 -4.26
N TYR A 134 9.91 11.79 -4.23
CA TYR A 134 9.26 10.86 -5.13
C TYR A 134 9.07 11.39 -6.56
N PHE A 135 9.20 12.71 -6.81
CA PHE A 135 9.12 13.31 -8.16
C PHE A 135 10.23 12.83 -9.09
N GLU A 136 11.41 12.45 -8.56
CA GLU A 136 12.48 11.89 -9.39
C GLU A 136 12.09 10.52 -9.99
N LYS A 137 11.14 9.81 -9.35
CA LYS A 137 10.66 8.49 -9.76
C LYS A 137 9.32 8.54 -10.50
N TYR A 138 8.49 9.54 -10.19
CA TYR A 138 7.17 9.73 -10.79
C TYR A 138 7.07 11.17 -11.34
N PRO A 139 7.19 11.36 -12.67
CA PRO A 139 7.26 12.70 -13.26
C PRO A 139 5.98 13.51 -13.05
N ASP A 140 4.85 12.83 -12.84
CA ASP A 140 3.54 13.46 -12.73
C ASP A 140 2.84 13.15 -11.42
N ASN A 141 2.32 14.20 -10.79
CA ASN A 141 1.39 14.09 -9.67
C ASN A 141 0.00 13.66 -10.17
N ASN A 142 -0.20 12.35 -10.29
CA ASN A 142 -1.47 11.74 -10.69
C ASN A 142 -1.89 10.64 -9.71
N PHE A 143 -3.15 10.24 -9.76
CA PHE A 143 -3.69 9.24 -8.84
C PHE A 143 -3.04 7.86 -9.00
N ASP A 144 -2.60 7.49 -10.20
CA ASP A 144 -2.02 6.15 -10.44
C ASP A 144 -0.65 6.03 -9.76
N ASN A 145 0.15 7.10 -9.79
CA ASN A 145 1.44 7.15 -9.08
C ASN A 145 1.24 7.19 -7.56
N ILE A 146 0.24 7.96 -7.08
CA ILE A 146 -0.11 7.98 -5.65
C ILE A 146 -0.61 6.60 -5.20
N SER A 147 -1.38 5.89 -6.04
CA SER A 147 -1.87 4.54 -5.79
C SER A 147 -0.73 3.54 -5.61
N GLU A 148 0.27 3.56 -6.50
CA GLU A 148 1.42 2.65 -6.40
C GLU A 148 2.20 2.88 -5.10
N LEU A 149 2.45 4.16 -4.74
CA LEU A 149 3.10 4.52 -3.49
C LEU A 149 2.28 4.10 -2.27
N ALA A 150 0.97 4.26 -2.30
CA ALA A 150 0.07 3.86 -1.22
C ALA A 150 0.04 2.35 -1.02
N CYS A 151 -0.07 1.58 -2.11
CA CYS A 151 0.03 0.13 -2.05
C CYS A 151 1.39 -0.31 -1.50
N TYR A 152 2.48 0.32 -1.94
CA TYR A 152 3.81 0.04 -1.42
C TYR A 152 3.91 0.29 0.08
N SER A 153 3.49 1.47 0.56
CA SER A 153 3.47 1.79 2.00
C SER A 153 2.70 0.75 2.80
N VAL A 154 1.51 0.33 2.33
CA VAL A 154 0.72 -0.71 3.02
C VAL A 154 1.42 -2.06 3.06
N LEU A 155 2.12 -2.43 1.99
CA LEU A 155 2.81 -3.73 1.84
C LEU A 155 4.16 -3.82 2.55
N THR A 156 4.72 -2.69 3.00
CA THR A 156 6.04 -2.65 3.65
C THR A 156 6.02 -2.17 5.09
N ASP A 157 4.95 -1.53 5.54
CA ASP A 157 4.83 -1.15 6.94
C ASP A 157 4.65 -2.39 7.84
N GLY A 158 5.26 -2.35 9.03
CA GLY A 158 5.39 -3.50 9.92
C GLY A 158 6.64 -4.34 9.66
N GLU A 159 6.53 -5.67 9.78
CA GLU A 159 7.65 -6.58 9.51
C GLU A 159 7.89 -6.79 8.01
N VAL A 160 8.85 -6.04 7.46
CA VAL A 160 9.34 -6.10 6.06
C VAL A 160 9.70 -7.53 5.58
N LYS A 161 9.93 -8.47 6.51
CA LYS A 161 10.28 -9.87 6.23
C LYS A 161 9.11 -10.74 5.73
N LYS A 162 7.85 -10.26 5.78
CA LYS A 162 6.73 -11.01 5.18
C LYS A 162 6.97 -11.20 3.68
N ARG A 163 7.06 -12.47 3.27
CA ARG A 163 7.31 -12.89 1.89
C ARG A 163 6.11 -12.45 1.03
N SER A 164 6.34 -12.22 -0.26
CA SER A 164 5.26 -11.90 -1.22
C SER A 164 4.59 -10.51 -0.98
N CYS A 165 3.42 -10.32 -1.57
CA CYS A 165 2.55 -9.14 -1.45
C CYS A 165 1.49 -9.28 -0.34
N GLU A 166 1.89 -9.87 0.79
CA GLU A 166 1.08 -9.93 2.00
C GLU A 166 1.38 -8.73 2.90
N ILE A 167 0.35 -8.28 3.63
CA ILE A 167 0.46 -7.18 4.58
C ILE A 167 0.80 -7.71 5.97
N ASP A 168 1.37 -6.86 6.81
CA ASP A 168 1.52 -7.19 8.22
C ASP A 168 0.23 -7.03 9.02
N GLU A 169 -0.60 -8.09 9.05
CA GLU A 169 -1.89 -8.06 9.76
C GLU A 169 -1.80 -7.64 11.23
N LYS A 170 -0.75 -8.04 11.95
CA LYS A 170 -0.59 -7.66 13.35
C LYS A 170 -0.41 -6.14 13.47
N TYR A 171 0.49 -5.58 12.66
CA TYR A 171 0.70 -4.14 12.61
C TYR A 171 -0.62 -3.42 12.24
N TRP A 172 -1.23 -3.83 11.13
CA TRP A 172 -2.39 -3.14 10.54
C TRP A 172 -3.69 -3.27 11.33
N PHE A 173 -3.96 -4.45 11.89
CA PHE A 173 -5.23 -4.77 12.53
C PHE A 173 -5.14 -4.95 14.04
N GLU A 174 -3.95 -4.95 14.66
CA GLU A 174 -3.84 -5.01 16.12
C GLU A 174 -3.15 -3.78 16.71
N GLU A 175 -2.00 -3.39 16.16
CA GLU A 175 -1.20 -2.32 16.73
C GLU A 175 -1.81 -0.94 16.45
N LEU A 176 -2.29 -0.70 15.22
CA LEU A 176 -2.95 0.56 14.85
C LEU A 176 -4.38 0.73 15.41
N LYS A 177 -4.92 -0.27 16.14
CA LYS A 177 -6.20 -0.13 16.85
C LYS A 177 -6.07 0.64 18.18
N ARG A 178 -4.86 0.71 18.74
CA ARG A 178 -4.58 1.26 20.08
C ARG A 178 -4.51 2.79 20.05
#